data_AF-A0AAI8X6D6-F1
#
_entry.id   AF-A0AAI8X6D6-F1
#
_cell.length_a   1.000
_cell.length_b   1.000
_cell.length_c   1.000
_cell.angle_alpha   90.00
_cell.angle_beta   90.00
_cell.angle_gamma   90.00
#
_symmetry.space_group_name_H-M   'P 1'
#
loop_
_entity.id
_entity.type
_entity.pdbx_description
1 polymer ?
#
loop_
_entity_poly.entity_id
_entity_poly.type
_entity_poly.pdbx_seq_one_letter_code
_entity_poly.pdbx_strand_id
1 'polypeptide(L)'
;MRVAEDPAAVRVIESTFDTRKDSLIMITPELLTARLRSVPEAKLIFDKMAELPLWDAAYIALRNEFLLNMIEFDAGLRNAAFVEDPAVQPKPFIGPRRTILRFDPREMMILRLKAVHPDATDTRLLEAIEAARKLTSQKAWALMMDADFSRAGSAAALQQEWPGFEQKTYELAYHDFRVANR
;
A
#
# COMPACT_ATOMS: atom_id res chain seq x y z
N MET A 1 24.63 -48.13 -11.37
CA MET A 1 23.42 -48.04 -10.51
C MET A 1 23.81 -47.44 -9.17
N ARG A 2 23.38 -46.20 -8.92
CA ARG A 2 23.30 -45.40 -7.66
C ARG A 2 22.82 -44.00 -8.12
N VAL A 3 21.50 -43.78 -8.22
CA VAL A 3 20.66 -42.98 -7.28
C VAL A 3 21.15 -41.51 -7.24
N ALA A 4 20.60 -40.58 -8.04
CA ALA A 4 19.40 -39.73 -7.76
C ALA A 4 19.57 -38.95 -6.43
N GLU A 5 19.55 -37.63 -6.28
CA GLU A 5 18.84 -36.51 -6.94
C GLU A 5 19.57 -35.19 -6.58
N ASP A 6 19.51 -34.21 -7.47
CA ASP A 6 19.61 -32.77 -7.13
C ASP A 6 18.19 -32.30 -6.76
N PRO A 7 17.99 -31.53 -5.67
CA PRO A 7 17.84 -30.09 -5.88
C PRO A 7 18.35 -29.25 -4.70
N ALA A 8 19.43 -28.49 -4.93
CA ALA A 8 19.84 -27.36 -4.10
C ALA A 8 18.91 -26.12 -4.23
N ALA A 9 17.63 -26.31 -4.55
CA ALA A 9 16.67 -25.22 -4.70
C ALA A 9 15.37 -25.57 -3.98
N VAL A 10 14.87 -24.60 -3.19
CA VAL A 10 13.56 -24.61 -2.54
C VAL A 10 13.47 -25.48 -1.28
N ARG A 11 14.19 -25.09 -0.22
CA ARG A 11 13.69 -25.33 1.14
C ARG A 11 12.93 -24.10 1.62
N VAL A 12 11.64 -24.15 1.27
CA VAL A 12 10.48 -23.78 2.09
C VAL A 12 10.84 -23.18 3.44
N ILE A 13 10.42 -21.92 3.59
CA ILE A 13 10.27 -21.22 4.85
C ILE A 13 9.19 -21.97 5.64
N GLU A 14 9.59 -22.93 6.46
CA GLU A 14 8.71 -23.53 7.46
C GLU A 14 9.40 -23.57 8.82
N SER A 15 8.89 -22.74 9.71
CA SER A 15 8.68 -23.08 11.12
C SER A 15 9.90 -23.58 11.90
N THR A 16 10.69 -22.63 12.39
CA THR A 16 11.26 -22.74 13.73
C THR A 16 10.99 -21.43 14.48
N PHE A 17 9.89 -21.41 15.24
CA PHE A 17 9.81 -20.58 16.44
C PHE A 17 10.82 -21.16 17.45
N ASP A 18 12.10 -20.87 17.22
CA ASP A 18 13.15 -21.09 18.20
C ASP A 18 13.18 -19.90 19.14
N THR A 19 12.58 -20.10 20.32
CA THR A 19 12.35 -19.12 21.39
C THR A 19 13.62 -18.77 22.18
N ARG A 20 14.80 -18.77 21.54
CA ARG A 20 16.08 -18.47 22.21
C ARG A 20 17.03 -17.65 21.34
N LYS A 21 16.66 -16.39 21.14
CA LYS A 21 17.53 -15.20 21.11
C LYS A 21 16.62 -14.02 20.77
N ASP A 22 16.28 -13.23 21.77
CA ASP A 22 15.62 -11.92 21.62
C ASP A 22 16.59 -10.91 20.98
N SER A 23 17.07 -11.22 19.78
CA SER A 23 17.52 -10.19 18.86
C SER A 23 16.27 -9.43 18.43
N LEU A 24 16.08 -8.23 18.99
CA LEU A 24 15.13 -7.24 18.52
C LEU A 24 15.25 -7.13 16.99
N ILE A 25 14.38 -7.83 16.26
CA ILE A 25 14.37 -7.77 14.81
C ILE A 25 13.89 -6.37 14.46
N MET A 26 14.83 -5.49 14.11
CA MET A 26 14.47 -4.20 13.52
C MET A 26 13.72 -4.49 12.22
N ILE A 27 12.43 -4.19 12.21
CA ILE A 27 11.62 -4.31 11.00
C ILE A 27 11.98 -3.15 10.07
N THR A 28 12.40 -3.45 8.84
CA THR A 28 12.59 -2.45 7.79
C THR A 28 11.29 -2.24 7.01
N PRO A 29 11.13 -1.13 6.26
CA PRO A 29 9.99 -0.92 5.38
C PRO A 29 9.73 -2.07 4.39
N GLU A 30 10.79 -2.67 3.84
CA GLU A 30 10.71 -3.79 2.89
C GLU A 30 10.21 -5.04 3.60
N LEU A 31 10.78 -5.36 4.77
CA LEU A 31 10.37 -6.51 5.56
C LEU A 31 8.93 -6.36 6.06
N LEU A 32 8.53 -5.14 6.44
CA LEU A 32 7.14 -4.81 6.78
C LEU A 32 6.21 -5.08 5.60
N THR A 33 6.56 -4.59 4.42
CA THR A 33 5.76 -4.79 3.21
C THR A 33 5.63 -6.27 2.85
N ALA A 34 6.73 -7.02 2.93
CA ALA A 34 6.74 -8.47 2.67
C ALA A 34 5.86 -9.25 3.67
N ARG A 35 5.95 -8.92 4.97
CA ARG A 35 5.11 -9.55 6.00
C ARG A 35 3.64 -9.18 5.85
N LEU A 36 3.34 -7.92 5.55
CA LEU A 36 1.98 -7.45 5.33
C LEU A 36 1.31 -8.19 4.16
N ARG A 37 2.04 -8.47 3.07
CA ARG A 37 1.55 -9.29 1.94
C ARG A 37 1.17 -10.72 2.31
N SER A 38 1.67 -11.22 3.44
CA SER A 38 1.36 -12.57 3.93
C SER A 38 0.10 -12.61 4.80
N VAL A 39 -0.43 -11.45 5.19
CA VAL A 39 -1.69 -11.34 5.95
C VAL A 39 -2.87 -11.46 4.96
N PRO A 40 -3.83 -12.36 5.16
CA PRO A 40 -4.88 -12.66 4.17
C PRO A 40 -5.64 -11.42 3.67
N GLU A 41 -6.03 -10.53 4.57
CA GLU A 41 -6.80 -9.33 4.25
C GLU A 41 -5.99 -8.34 3.40
N ALA A 42 -4.71 -8.17 3.73
CA ALA A 42 -3.82 -7.32 2.94
C ALA A 42 -3.46 -7.99 1.61
N LYS A 43 -3.27 -9.32 1.59
CA LYS A 43 -2.99 -10.09 0.39
C LYS A 43 -4.02 -9.84 -0.71
N LEU A 44 -5.31 -9.81 -0.35
CA LEU A 44 -6.38 -9.49 -1.31
C LEU A 44 -6.20 -8.11 -1.98
N ILE A 45 -5.73 -7.11 -1.22
CA ILE A 45 -5.45 -5.77 -1.75
C ILE A 45 -4.23 -5.82 -2.68
N PHE A 46 -3.15 -6.51 -2.29
CA PHE A 46 -1.96 -6.66 -3.11
C PHE A 46 -2.21 -7.45 -4.41
N ASP A 47 -2.95 -8.55 -4.33
CA ASP A 47 -3.31 -9.35 -5.50
C ASP A 47 -4.13 -8.49 -6.49
N LYS A 48 -5.11 -7.74 -5.99
CA LYS A 48 -5.88 -6.79 -6.82
C LYS A 48 -4.99 -5.71 -7.45
N MET A 49 -4.01 -5.16 -6.72
CA MET A 49 -3.09 -4.18 -7.30
C MET A 49 -2.18 -4.78 -8.39
N ALA A 50 -1.82 -6.05 -8.27
CA ALA A 50 -0.99 -6.76 -9.25
C ALA A 50 -1.72 -7.05 -10.57
N GLU A 51 -3.05 -7.21 -10.52
CA GLU A 51 -3.89 -7.43 -11.71
C GLU A 51 -4.20 -6.15 -12.51
N LEU A 52 -3.86 -4.98 -11.96
CA LEU A 52 -4.21 -3.68 -12.54
C LEU A 52 -3.00 -2.99 -13.17
N PRO A 53 -3.21 -2.12 -14.18
CA PRO A 53 -2.17 -1.20 -14.65
C PRO A 53 -1.60 -0.35 -13.50
N LEU A 54 -0.33 0.04 -13.61
CA LEU A 54 0.39 0.76 -12.55
C LEU A 54 -0.36 1.97 -11.99
N TRP A 55 -1.01 2.75 -12.86
CA TRP A 55 -1.73 3.95 -12.47
C TRP A 55 -2.93 3.58 -11.59
N ASP A 56 -3.76 2.66 -12.05
CA ASP A 56 -4.92 2.16 -11.30
C ASP A 56 -4.51 1.49 -9.99
N ALA A 57 -3.41 0.72 -10.01
CA ALA A 57 -2.82 0.14 -8.80
C ALA A 57 -2.41 1.21 -7.79
N ALA A 58 -1.80 2.33 -8.24
CA ALA A 58 -1.46 3.46 -7.38
C ALA A 58 -2.70 4.13 -6.77
N TYR A 59 -3.79 4.22 -7.53
CA TYR A 59 -5.06 4.72 -7.01
C TYR A 59 -5.65 3.79 -5.94
N ILE A 60 -5.70 2.48 -6.19
CA ILE A 60 -6.16 1.48 -5.23
C ILE A 60 -5.29 1.49 -3.96
N ALA A 61 -3.96 1.58 -4.10
CA ALA A 61 -3.02 1.65 -2.98
C ALA A 61 -3.30 2.89 -2.10
N LEU A 62 -3.51 4.05 -2.72
CA LEU A 62 -3.85 5.29 -2.03
C LEU A 62 -5.17 5.18 -1.26
N ARG A 63 -6.22 4.63 -1.88
CA ARG A 63 -7.54 4.48 -1.24
C ARG A 63 -7.55 3.48 -0.09
N ASN A 64 -6.68 2.46 -0.15
CA ASN A 64 -6.56 1.44 0.89
C ASN A 64 -5.45 1.74 1.90
N GLU A 65 -4.79 2.90 1.86
CA GLU A 65 -3.67 3.23 2.75
C GLU A 65 -4.07 3.10 4.23
N PHE A 66 -5.23 3.63 4.61
CA PHE A 66 -5.73 3.53 5.98
C PHE A 66 -6.02 2.08 6.39
N LEU A 67 -6.67 1.30 5.51
CA LEU A 67 -7.00 -0.09 5.76
C LEU A 67 -5.74 -0.95 5.89
N LEU A 68 -4.76 -0.77 4.99
CA LEU A 68 -3.46 -1.44 5.06
C LEU A 68 -2.74 -1.11 6.37
N ASN A 69 -2.80 0.14 6.83
CA ASN A 69 -2.21 0.56 8.11
C ASN A 69 -2.95 -0.06 9.32
N MET A 70 -4.27 -0.27 9.21
CA MET A 70 -5.04 -1.00 10.24
C MET A 70 -4.68 -2.48 10.28
N ILE A 71 -4.65 -3.16 9.13
CA ILE A 71 -4.27 -4.57 9.04
C ILE A 71 -2.85 -4.78 9.58
N GLU A 72 -1.92 -3.88 9.23
CA GLU A 72 -0.56 -3.88 9.75
C GLU A 72 -0.48 -3.79 11.27
N PHE A 73 -1.35 -2.96 11.88
CA PHE A 73 -1.46 -2.82 13.32
C PHE A 73 -2.08 -4.07 13.97
N ASP A 74 -3.22 -4.54 13.45
CA ASP A 74 -3.97 -5.67 13.99
C ASP A 74 -3.19 -6.99 13.87
N ALA A 75 -2.40 -7.15 12.81
CA ALA A 75 -1.49 -8.29 12.64
C ALA A 75 -0.23 -8.22 13.52
N GLY A 76 -0.09 -7.20 14.36
CA GLY A 76 1.05 -7.03 15.26
C GLY A 76 2.38 -6.80 14.55
N LEU A 77 2.37 -6.44 13.27
CA LEU A 77 3.60 -6.23 12.48
C LEU A 77 4.39 -5.00 12.96
N ARG A 78 3.72 -4.09 13.68
CA ARG A 78 4.34 -2.94 14.33
C ARG A 78 5.08 -3.28 15.63
N ASN A 79 4.88 -4.48 16.19
CA ASN A 79 5.32 -4.88 17.53
C ASN A 79 6.67 -5.61 17.56
N ALA A 80 7.65 -5.17 16.77
CA ALA A 80 9.05 -5.45 17.09
C ALA A 80 9.45 -4.57 18.28
N ALA A 81 9.96 -5.17 19.37
CA ALA A 81 10.14 -4.50 20.66
C ALA A 81 10.87 -3.15 20.53
N PHE A 82 10.34 -2.15 21.24
CA PHE A 82 11.08 -0.94 21.56
C PHE A 82 12.29 -1.38 22.38
N VAL A 83 13.51 -1.13 21.89
CA VAL A 83 14.61 -0.98 22.85
C VAL A 83 14.27 0.30 23.59
N GLU A 84 13.73 0.15 24.80
CA GLU A 84 13.73 1.23 25.78
C GLU A 84 15.21 1.59 25.99
N ASP A 85 15.63 2.72 25.42
CA ASP A 85 16.78 3.42 25.96
C ASP A 85 16.43 3.74 27.42
N PRO A 86 17.14 3.19 28.43
CA PRO A 86 16.81 3.42 29.83
C PRO A 86 16.95 4.90 30.24
N ALA A 87 17.52 5.76 29.39
CA ALA A 87 17.57 7.21 29.59
C ALA A 87 16.28 7.94 29.17
N VAL A 88 15.36 7.30 28.45
CA VAL A 88 14.15 7.92 27.90
C VAL A 88 12.93 7.30 28.55
N GLN A 89 12.22 8.07 29.39
CA GLN A 89 10.98 7.58 29.99
C GLN A 89 10.02 7.11 28.89
N PRO A 90 9.46 5.88 28.99
CA PRO A 90 8.50 5.39 28.03
C PRO A 90 7.30 6.33 28.03
N LYS A 91 7.08 7.00 26.89
CA LYS A 91 5.85 7.78 26.71
C LYS A 91 4.70 6.78 26.69
N PRO A 92 3.70 6.89 27.57
CA PRO A 92 2.53 6.03 27.50
C PRO A 92 1.93 6.12 26.09
N PHE A 93 1.50 4.98 25.55
CA PHE A 93 0.62 4.95 24.37
C PHE A 93 -0.71 5.62 24.77
N ILE A 94 -0.80 6.95 24.62
CA ILE A 94 -2.02 7.69 24.90
C ILE A 94 -2.93 7.59 23.66
N GLY A 95 -3.86 6.62 23.69
CA GLY A 95 -5.13 6.68 22.95
C GLY A 95 -5.46 5.44 22.10
N PRO A 96 -6.77 5.16 21.90
CA PRO A 96 -7.21 4.05 21.05
C PRO A 96 -6.89 4.40 19.59
N ARG A 97 -6.10 3.57 18.91
CA ARG A 97 -5.92 3.60 17.44
C ARG A 97 -5.33 4.89 16.83
N ARG A 98 -4.54 5.70 17.55
CA ARG A 98 -3.77 6.78 16.90
C ARG A 98 -2.46 6.22 16.33
N THR A 99 -2.50 5.96 15.03
CA THR A 99 -1.41 5.56 14.14
C THR A 99 -0.29 6.61 14.16
N ILE A 100 0.67 6.48 15.09
CA ILE A 100 2.01 7.03 14.81
C ILE A 100 2.55 6.20 13.65
N LEU A 101 2.69 6.84 12.49
CA LEU A 101 3.29 6.21 11.32
C LEU A 101 4.77 6.00 11.62
N ARG A 102 5.19 4.73 11.65
CA ARG A 102 6.58 4.34 11.94
C ARG A 102 7.53 4.66 10.78
N PHE A 103 7.00 4.64 9.56
CA PHE A 103 7.73 4.88 8.31
C PHE A 103 7.05 5.98 7.51
N ASP A 104 7.80 6.59 6.60
CA ASP A 104 7.28 7.63 5.72
C ASP A 104 6.18 7.05 4.81
N PRO A 105 4.97 7.66 4.76
CA PRO A 105 3.87 7.15 3.94
C PRO A 105 4.19 7.08 2.44
N ARG A 106 4.98 8.02 1.92
CA ARG A 106 5.36 8.03 0.51
C ARG A 106 6.32 6.88 0.21
N GLU A 107 7.32 6.67 1.07
CA GLU A 107 8.23 5.53 0.99
C GLU A 107 7.45 4.19 1.03
N MET A 108 6.53 4.04 1.99
CA MET A 108 5.70 2.85 2.09
C MET A 108 4.84 2.64 0.85
N MET A 109 4.28 3.70 0.26
CA MET A 109 3.49 3.59 -0.97
C MET A 109 4.34 3.08 -2.14
N ILE A 110 5.56 3.62 -2.30
CA ILE A 110 6.51 3.17 -3.33
C ILE A 110 6.83 1.69 -3.15
N LEU A 111 7.18 1.27 -1.92
CA LEU A 111 7.53 -0.12 -1.64
C LEU A 111 6.36 -1.08 -1.88
N ARG A 112 5.15 -0.69 -1.47
CA ARG A 112 3.94 -1.49 -1.70
C ARG A 112 3.65 -1.65 -3.18
N LEU A 113 3.79 -0.59 -3.99
CA LEU A 113 3.61 -0.66 -5.44
C LEU A 113 4.73 -1.43 -6.11
N LYS A 114 5.99 -1.22 -5.74
CA LYS A 114 7.15 -1.97 -6.26
C LYS A 114 7.04 -3.47 -6.00
N ALA A 115 6.42 -3.86 -4.88
CA ALA A 115 6.20 -5.25 -4.52
C ALA A 115 5.24 -6.00 -5.47
N VAL A 116 4.39 -5.27 -6.20
CA VAL A 116 3.42 -5.83 -7.18
C VAL A 116 3.72 -5.42 -8.63
N HIS A 117 4.45 -4.32 -8.82
CA HIS A 117 4.93 -3.81 -10.11
C HIS A 117 6.47 -3.70 -10.11
N PRO A 118 7.21 -4.83 -10.05
CA PRO A 118 8.66 -4.83 -9.85
C PRO A 118 9.43 -4.15 -10.99
N ASP A 119 8.91 -4.22 -12.21
CA ASP A 119 9.55 -3.67 -13.41
C ASP A 119 9.34 -2.15 -13.56
N ALA A 120 8.45 -1.54 -12.76
CA ALA A 120 8.23 -0.11 -12.79
C ALA A 120 9.43 0.64 -12.19
N THR A 121 9.95 1.65 -12.89
CA THR A 121 11.00 2.52 -12.35
C THR A 121 10.45 3.41 -11.22
N ASP A 122 11.32 3.84 -10.31
CA ASP A 122 10.94 4.73 -9.20
C ASP A 122 10.29 6.02 -9.70
N THR A 123 10.78 6.57 -10.83
CA THR A 123 10.17 7.73 -11.49
C THR A 123 8.72 7.45 -11.88
N ARG A 124 8.43 6.33 -12.56
CA ARG A 124 7.06 5.99 -12.97
C ARG A 124 6.15 5.70 -11.77
N LEU A 125 6.69 5.09 -10.71
CA LEU A 125 5.96 4.87 -9.46
C LEU A 125 5.56 6.20 -8.83
N LEU A 126 6.49 7.16 -8.76
CA LEU A 126 6.23 8.49 -8.23
C LEU A 126 5.20 9.27 -9.07
N GLU A 127 5.31 9.22 -10.39
CA GLU A 127 4.33 9.83 -11.31
C GLU A 127 2.93 9.26 -11.09
N ALA A 128 2.80 7.93 -11.00
CA ALA A 128 1.52 7.28 -10.76
C ALA A 128 0.92 7.66 -9.39
N ILE A 129 1.76 7.71 -8.34
CA ILE A 129 1.33 8.17 -7.00
C ILE A 129 0.86 9.62 -7.05
N GLU A 130 1.59 10.51 -7.71
CA GLU A 130 1.21 11.92 -7.83
C GLU A 130 -0.09 12.09 -8.60
N ALA A 131 -0.25 11.36 -9.71
CA ALA A 131 -1.49 11.36 -10.49
C ALA A 131 -2.68 10.86 -9.65
N ALA A 132 -2.51 9.78 -8.89
CA ALA A 132 -3.54 9.26 -8.00
C ALA A 132 -3.94 10.27 -6.91
N ARG A 133 -2.96 10.98 -6.33
CA ARG A 133 -3.22 12.08 -5.39
C ARG A 133 -3.96 13.25 -6.06
N LYS A 134 -3.57 13.62 -7.28
CA LYS A 134 -4.25 14.68 -8.05
C LYS A 134 -5.70 14.33 -8.38
N LEU A 135 -6.03 13.06 -8.64
CA LEU A 135 -7.41 12.60 -8.79
C LEU A 135 -8.27 12.81 -7.53
N THR A 136 -7.65 12.85 -6.36
CA THR A 136 -8.33 13.14 -5.08
C THR A 136 -8.28 14.63 -4.70
N SER A 137 -7.67 15.47 -5.53
CA SER A 137 -7.48 16.90 -5.24
C SER A 137 -8.69 17.76 -5.59
N GLN A 138 -8.71 18.97 -5.04
CA GLN A 138 -9.75 19.97 -5.31
C GLN A 138 -9.87 20.33 -6.81
N LYS A 139 -8.78 20.25 -7.60
CA LYS A 139 -8.83 20.44 -9.07
C LYS A 139 -9.66 19.34 -9.74
N ALA A 140 -9.40 18.08 -9.40
CA ALA A 140 -10.19 16.96 -9.94
C ALA A 140 -11.64 17.02 -9.47
N TRP A 141 -11.88 17.46 -8.22
CA TRP A 141 -13.23 17.66 -7.70
C TRP A 141 -13.99 18.75 -8.43
N ALA A 142 -13.34 19.87 -8.78
CA ALA A 142 -13.95 20.91 -9.59
C ALA A 142 -14.41 20.35 -10.95
N LEU A 143 -13.54 19.58 -11.63
CA LEU A 143 -13.89 18.90 -12.88
C LEU A 143 -15.04 17.89 -12.73
N MET A 144 -15.14 17.24 -11.55
CA MET A 144 -16.24 16.31 -11.24
C MET A 144 -17.56 17.00 -10.88
N MET A 145 -17.51 18.27 -10.48
CA MET A 145 -18.67 19.11 -10.10
C MET A 145 -19.23 19.91 -11.28
N ASP A 146 -18.36 20.40 -12.17
CA ASP A 146 -18.73 21.40 -13.19
C ASP A 146 -19.66 20.84 -14.28
N ALA A 147 -19.68 19.52 -14.43
CA ALA A 147 -20.72 18.83 -15.17
C ALA A 147 -20.89 17.46 -14.54
N ASP A 148 -22.12 17.19 -14.09
CA ASP A 148 -22.61 15.88 -13.66
C ASP A 148 -21.86 14.77 -14.41
N PHE A 149 -20.96 14.07 -13.71
CA PHE A 149 -20.00 13.12 -14.31
C PHE A 149 -20.67 11.96 -15.05
N SER A 150 -22.00 11.87 -14.93
CA SER A 150 -22.89 11.12 -15.81
C SER A 150 -22.77 11.49 -17.30
N ARG A 151 -22.19 12.65 -17.63
CA ARG A 151 -21.93 13.10 -19.00
C ARG A 151 -20.49 12.75 -19.44
N ALA A 152 -20.36 12.21 -20.65
CA ALA A 152 -19.09 11.77 -21.23
C ALA A 152 -17.97 12.84 -21.30
N GLY A 153 -18.31 14.14 -21.22
CA GLY A 153 -17.34 15.23 -21.32
C GLY A 153 -16.37 15.35 -20.14
N SER A 154 -16.84 15.15 -18.90
CA SER A 154 -16.01 15.32 -17.70
C SER A 154 -14.98 14.19 -17.54
N ALA A 155 -15.37 12.96 -17.87
CA ALA A 155 -14.47 11.81 -17.89
C ALA A 155 -13.38 11.96 -18.97
N ALA A 156 -13.75 12.44 -20.17
CA ALA A 156 -12.79 12.67 -21.25
C ALA A 156 -11.74 13.74 -20.89
N ALA A 157 -12.12 14.82 -20.19
CA ALA A 157 -11.19 15.85 -19.74
C ALA A 157 -10.16 15.32 -18.71
N LEU A 158 -10.60 14.49 -17.77
CA LEU A 158 -9.69 13.85 -16.81
C LEU A 158 -8.78 12.81 -17.46
N GLN A 159 -9.28 12.12 -18.49
CA GLN A 159 -8.49 11.19 -19.28
C GLN A 159 -7.41 11.90 -20.10
N GLN A 160 -7.66 13.12 -20.56
CA GLN A 160 -6.63 13.94 -21.20
C GLN A 160 -5.53 14.36 -20.22
N GLU A 161 -5.88 14.68 -18.97
CA GLU A 161 -4.89 15.08 -17.95
C GLU A 161 -4.08 13.88 -17.44
N TRP A 162 -4.69 12.70 -17.31
CA TRP A 162 -4.04 11.51 -16.73
C TRP A 162 -4.30 10.23 -17.53
N PRO A 163 -3.86 10.13 -18.79
CA PRO A 163 -4.26 9.06 -19.72
C PRO A 163 -3.90 7.63 -19.30
N GLY A 164 -3.10 7.46 -18.25
CA GLY A 164 -2.70 6.14 -17.74
C GLY A 164 -3.74 5.41 -16.91
N PHE A 165 -4.81 6.08 -16.45
CA PHE A 165 -5.90 5.42 -15.71
C PHE A 165 -6.95 4.83 -16.64
N GLU A 166 -7.50 3.69 -16.24
CA GLU A 166 -8.68 3.11 -16.89
C GLU A 166 -9.95 3.90 -16.56
N GLN A 167 -10.95 3.83 -17.45
CA GLN A 167 -12.26 4.49 -17.28
C GLN A 167 -12.88 4.19 -15.90
N LYS A 168 -12.77 2.93 -15.46
CA LYS A 168 -13.31 2.45 -14.19
C LYS A 168 -12.69 3.17 -12.97
N THR A 169 -11.43 3.59 -13.07
CA THR A 169 -10.76 4.32 -11.98
C THR A 169 -11.32 5.73 -11.82
N TYR A 170 -11.65 6.39 -12.93
CA TYR A 170 -12.35 7.68 -12.87
C TYR A 170 -13.77 7.54 -12.31
N GLU A 171 -14.49 6.48 -12.69
CA GLU A 171 -15.82 6.17 -12.13
C GLU A 171 -15.75 5.93 -10.62
N LEU A 172 -14.75 5.18 -10.16
CA LEU A 172 -14.49 4.97 -8.73
C LEU A 172 -14.16 6.28 -8.01
N ALA A 173 -13.30 7.11 -8.61
CA ALA A 173 -12.94 8.41 -8.04
C ALA A 173 -14.14 9.35 -7.93
N TYR A 174 -15.03 9.33 -8.93
CA TYR A 174 -16.27 10.07 -8.89
C TYR A 174 -17.24 9.54 -7.81
N HIS A 175 -17.35 8.21 -7.67
CA HIS A 175 -18.14 7.62 -6.60
C HIS A 175 -17.62 8.04 -5.21
N ASP A 176 -16.30 7.97 -4.99
CA ASP A 176 -15.67 8.39 -3.74
C ASP A 176 -15.93 9.88 -3.44
N PHE A 177 -15.83 10.73 -4.46
CA PHE A 177 -16.20 12.14 -4.38
C PHE A 177 -17.66 12.32 -3.93
N ARG A 178 -18.60 11.60 -4.56
CA ARG A 178 -20.04 11.65 -4.24
C ARG A 178 -20.33 11.24 -2.81
N VAL A 179 -19.63 10.22 -2.29
CA VAL A 179 -19.80 9.78 -0.89
C VAL A 179 -19.27 10.82 0.09
N ALA A 180 -18.14 11.47 -0.21
CA ALA A 180 -17.54 12.48 0.66
C ALA A 180 -18.33 13.80 0.74
N ASN A 181 -19.20 14.08 -0.24
CA ASN A 181 -19.96 15.34 -0.36
C ASN A 181 -21.49 15.13 -0.23
N ARG A 182 -21.92 14.01 0.35
CA ARG A 182 -23.31 13.80 0.80
C ARG A 182 -23.46 14.25 2.24
#